data_AF-A0A941B4J0-F1
#
_entry.id   AF-A0A941B4J0-F1
#
_cell.length_a   1.000
_cell.length_b   1.000
_cell.length_c   1.000
_cell.angle_alpha   90.00
_cell.angle_beta   90.00
_cell.angle_gamma   90.00
#
_symmetry.space_group_name_H-M   'P 1'
#
loop_
_entity.id
_entity.type
_entity.pdbx_description
1 polymer ?
#
loop_
_entity_poly.entity_id
_entity_poly.type
_entity_poly.pdbx_seq_one_letter_code
_entity_poly.pdbx_strand_id
1 'polypeptide(L)'
;MPSNTAHTPGASAPSVTDSPAPWLIGLPFGSAAHVVWLYYVVKEAEDGIRAVRVALERANGERDRPAREGPLAQAEPIEVQRILHDAVGHANLVPWP
;
A
#
# COMPACT_ATOMS: atom_id res chain seq x y z
N MET A 1 9.16 43.94 -39.71
CA MET A 1 8.10 43.89 -38.66
C MET A 1 8.08 42.49 -38.08
N PRO A 2 8.24 42.29 -36.77
CA PRO A 2 8.02 40.99 -36.14
C PRO A 2 6.55 40.85 -35.74
N SER A 3 5.94 39.70 -36.01
CA SER A 3 4.62 39.34 -35.47
C SER A 3 4.82 38.31 -34.38
N ASN A 4 4.37 38.68 -33.18
CA ASN A 4 4.53 37.96 -31.93
C ASN A 4 3.30 37.04 -31.69
N THR A 5 3.58 35.83 -31.23
CA THR A 5 2.79 34.95 -30.35
C THR A 5 1.28 34.79 -30.52
N ALA A 6 0.87 33.55 -30.82
CA ALA A 6 -0.30 32.95 -30.17
C ALA A 6 0.19 31.75 -29.35
N HIS A 7 0.17 31.92 -28.03
CA HIS A 7 0.30 30.86 -27.04
C HIS A 7 -0.84 29.85 -27.24
N THR A 8 -0.50 28.62 -27.62
CA THR A 8 -1.29 27.48 -27.18
C THR A 8 -0.67 27.06 -25.85
N PRO A 9 -1.33 27.23 -24.70
CA PRO A 9 -0.96 26.47 -23.53
C PRO A 9 -1.30 25.02 -23.88
N GLY A 10 -0.28 24.27 -24.32
CA GLY A 10 -0.37 22.82 -24.29
C GLY A 10 -0.78 22.48 -22.87
N ALA A 11 -2.02 22.02 -22.71
CA ALA A 11 -2.50 21.52 -21.44
C ALA A 11 -1.44 20.54 -20.95
N SER A 12 -0.70 20.93 -19.92
CA SER A 12 0.09 20.00 -19.16
C SER A 12 -0.92 19.00 -18.63
N ALA A 13 -1.05 17.88 -19.33
CA ALA A 13 -1.64 16.70 -18.75
C ALA A 13 -0.93 16.57 -17.40
N PRO A 14 -1.67 16.47 -16.28
CA PRO A 14 -1.00 16.10 -15.05
C PRO A 14 -0.25 14.82 -15.38
N SER A 15 1.07 14.86 -15.27
CA SER A 15 1.84 13.64 -15.15
C SER A 15 1.32 12.99 -13.89
N VAL A 16 0.24 12.21 -14.03
CA VAL A 16 -0.13 11.18 -13.08
C VAL A 16 1.11 10.32 -13.08
N THR A 17 1.96 10.55 -12.10
CA THR A 17 3.08 9.69 -11.82
C THR A 17 2.45 8.30 -11.75
N ASP A 18 2.74 7.46 -12.74
CA ASP A 18 2.28 6.08 -12.84
C ASP A 18 3.02 5.24 -11.80
N SER A 19 3.01 5.74 -10.56
CA SER A 19 3.49 5.02 -9.40
C SER A 19 2.46 3.92 -9.17
N PRO A 20 2.90 2.65 -9.12
CA PRO A 20 2.00 1.55 -8.88
C PRO A 20 1.19 1.83 -7.62
N ALA A 21 -0.13 1.68 -7.72
CA ALA A 21 -1.01 1.98 -6.60
C ALA A 21 -0.60 1.15 -5.37
N PRO A 22 -0.48 1.75 -4.18
CA PRO A 22 0.04 1.07 -3.01
C PRO A 22 -0.85 -0.06 -2.54
N TRP A 23 -0.27 -0.98 -1.78
CA TRP A 23 -0.96 -2.09 -1.15
C TRP A 23 -1.12 -1.85 0.35
N LEU A 24 -2.27 -2.24 0.90
CA LEU A 24 -2.51 -2.38 2.33
C LEU A 24 -2.47 -3.87 2.69
N ILE A 25 -1.56 -4.23 3.58
CA ILE A 25 -1.40 -5.60 4.06
C ILE A 25 -1.75 -5.67 5.54
N GLY A 26 -2.78 -6.44 5.88
CA GLY A 26 -3.15 -6.75 7.25
C GLY A 26 -2.53 -8.08 7.68
N LEU A 27 -1.66 -8.03 8.69
CA LEU A 27 -1.05 -9.21 9.28
C LEU A 27 -1.64 -9.46 10.68
N PRO A 28 -2.23 -10.64 10.93
CA PRO A 28 -2.76 -10.99 12.23
C PRO A 28 -1.63 -11.51 13.13
N PHE A 29 -1.52 -10.97 14.33
CA PHE A 29 -0.52 -11.34 15.34
C PHE A 29 -1.20 -11.74 16.65
N GLY A 30 -0.60 -12.69 17.35
CA GLY A 30 -1.08 -13.13 18.65
C GLY A 30 -1.56 -14.58 18.65
N SER A 31 -2.51 -14.87 19.54
CA SER A 31 -3.04 -16.22 19.75
C SER A 31 -4.47 -16.34 19.23
N ALA A 32 -4.98 -17.56 19.09
CA ALA A 32 -6.38 -17.78 18.72
C ALA A 32 -7.39 -17.11 19.69
N ALA A 33 -7.00 -16.84 20.94
CA ALA A 33 -7.84 -16.14 21.90
C ALA A 33 -7.74 -14.61 21.80
N HIS A 34 -6.63 -14.07 21.25
CA HIS A 34 -6.36 -12.64 21.16
C HIS A 34 -5.54 -12.35 19.90
N VAL A 35 -6.21 -11.79 18.89
CA VAL A 35 -5.61 -11.39 17.62
C VAL A 35 -5.52 -9.87 17.56
N VAL A 36 -4.33 -9.37 17.23
CA VAL A 36 -4.05 -7.97 16.94
C VAL A 36 -3.69 -7.84 15.47
N TRP A 37 -4.34 -6.92 14.77
CA TRP A 37 -4.08 -6.67 13.36
C TRP A 37 -3.05 -5.56 13.17
N LEU A 38 -2.10 -5.82 12.28
CA LEU A 38 -1.05 -4.88 11.94
C LEU A 38 -1.11 -4.57 10.47
N TYR A 39 -1.32 -3.29 10.17
CA TYR A 39 -1.55 -2.81 8.82
C TYR A 39 -0.30 -2.12 8.28
N TYR A 40 0.20 -2.61 7.15
CA TYR A 40 1.35 -2.07 6.44
C TYR A 40 0.92 -1.50 5.10
N VAL A 41 1.30 -0.25 4.84
CA VAL A 41 1.21 0.35 3.51
C VAL A 41 2.52 0.07 2.77
N VAL A 42 2.42 -0.61 1.63
CA VAL A 42 3.56 -0.96 0.78
C VAL A 42 3.42 -0.24 -0.56
N LYS A 43 4.28 0.73 -0.83
CA LYS A 43 4.24 1.55 -2.05
C LYS A 43 5.10 0.96 -3.17
N GLU A 44 6.05 0.08 -2.81
CA GLU A 44 7.12 -0.38 -3.69
C GLU A 44 6.81 -1.71 -4.40
N ALA A 45 5.60 -2.25 -4.24
CA ALA A 45 5.26 -3.59 -4.70
C ALA A 45 4.41 -3.59 -5.99
N GLU A 46 4.90 -4.30 -7.00
CA GLU A 46 4.27 -4.44 -8.32
C GLU A 46 3.01 -5.32 -8.28
N ASP A 47 3.09 -6.40 -7.51
CA ASP A 47 1.97 -7.28 -7.16
C ASP A 47 1.93 -7.42 -5.64
N GLY A 48 0.80 -7.86 -5.10
CA GLY A 48 0.75 -7.95 -3.65
C GLY A 48 1.46 -9.18 -3.07
N ILE A 49 1.91 -10.19 -3.83
CA ILE A 49 2.67 -11.33 -3.27
C ILE A 49 4.00 -10.73 -2.80
N ARG A 50 4.56 -9.84 -3.63
CA ARG A 50 5.67 -8.99 -3.25
C ARG A 50 5.31 -8.04 -2.11
N ALA A 51 4.11 -7.45 -2.09
CA ALA A 51 3.69 -6.59 -0.97
C ALA A 51 3.58 -7.36 0.36
N VAL A 52 3.01 -8.57 0.35
CA VAL A 52 2.93 -9.47 1.50
C VAL A 52 4.33 -9.82 1.98
N ARG A 53 5.24 -10.16 1.06
CA ARG A 53 6.65 -10.44 1.42
C ARG A 53 7.29 -9.25 2.12
N VAL A 54 7.15 -8.04 1.57
CA VAL A 54 7.69 -6.81 2.17
C VAL A 54 7.06 -6.54 3.55
N ALA A 55 5.74 -6.72 3.70
CA ALA A 55 5.05 -6.54 4.97
C ALA A 55 5.52 -7.57 6.02
N LEU A 56 5.72 -8.83 5.63
CA LEU A 56 6.26 -9.88 6.51
C LEU A 56 7.70 -9.59 6.93
N GLU A 57 8.55 -9.14 6.01
CA GLU A 57 9.92 -8.72 6.31
C GLU A 57 9.95 -7.57 7.32
N ARG A 58 9.10 -6.54 7.12
CA ARG A 58 8.95 -5.42 8.07
C ARG A 58 8.46 -5.91 9.43
N ALA A 59 7.43 -6.76 9.44
CA ALA A 59 6.87 -7.28 10.69
C ALA A 59 7.87 -8.16 11.46
N ASN A 60 8.69 -8.95 10.75
CA ASN A 60 9.76 -9.74 11.36
C ASN A 60 10.90 -8.86 11.89
N GLY A 61 11.31 -7.83 11.16
CA GLY A 61 12.32 -6.87 11.64
C GLY A 61 11.84 -6.05 12.85
N GLU A 62 10.53 -5.79 12.95
CA GLU A 62 9.95 -5.10 14.11
C GLU A 62 9.68 -6.03 15.30
N ARG A 63 9.68 -7.36 15.11
CA ARG A 63 9.54 -8.34 16.19
C ARG A 63 10.72 -8.31 17.16
N ASP A 64 11.87 -7.83 16.72
CA ASP A 64 13.05 -7.61 17.57
C ASP A 64 12.87 -6.38 18.50
N ARG A 65 11.74 -5.65 18.42
CA ARG A 65 11.36 -4.63 19.42
C ARG A 65 10.51 -5.26 20.54
N PRO A 66 10.87 -5.04 21.82
CA PRO A 66 10.25 -5.69 22.99
C PRO A 66 8.78 -5.33 23.25
N ALA A 67 8.16 -4.46 22.44
CA ALA A 67 6.77 -4.05 22.60
C ALA A 67 5.77 -4.93 21.81
N ARG A 68 6.25 -5.92 21.03
CA ARG A 68 5.43 -6.64 20.04
C ARG A 68 5.67 -8.15 20.12
N GLU A 69 5.46 -8.71 21.29
CA GLU A 69 5.62 -10.15 21.52
C GLU A 69 4.37 -10.91 21.05
N GLY A 70 4.50 -11.60 19.91
CA GLY A 70 3.51 -12.55 19.43
C GLY A 70 3.90 -13.12 18.07
N PRO A 71 3.69 -14.41 17.78
CA PRO A 71 3.83 -14.94 16.44
C PRO A 71 2.70 -14.43 15.54
N LEU A 72 2.88 -14.55 14.22
CA LEU A 72 1.78 -14.44 13.27
C LEU A 72 0.71 -15.49 13.65
N ALA A 73 -0.54 -15.06 13.79
CA ALA A 73 -1.63 -15.96 14.13
C ALA A 73 -1.98 -16.80 12.89
N GLN A 74 -1.46 -18.03 12.83
CA GLN A 74 -1.59 -18.91 11.66
C GLN A 74 -3.03 -19.32 11.31
N ALA A 75 -3.98 -19.09 12.23
CA ALA A 75 -5.39 -19.41 12.03
C ALA A 75 -6.17 -18.31 11.27
N GLU A 76 -5.62 -17.10 11.16
CA GLU A 76 -6.27 -15.96 10.49
C GLU A 76 -5.63 -15.69 9.13
N PRO A 77 -6.42 -15.43 8.08
CA PRO A 77 -5.88 -15.13 6.76
C PRO A 77 -5.19 -13.76 6.73
N ILE A 78 -4.19 -13.61 5.86
CA ILE A 78 -3.59 -12.30 5.59
C ILE A 78 -4.57 -11.48 4.76
N GLU A 79 -4.85 -10.25 5.19
CA GLU A 79 -5.64 -9.30 4.40
C GLU A 79 -4.74 -8.63 3.36
N VAL A 80 -5.16 -8.68 2.10
CA VAL A 80 -4.42 -8.06 1.01
C VAL A 80 -5.36 -7.20 0.19
N GLN A 81 -5.10 -5.89 0.18
CA GLN A 81 -5.94 -4.91 -0.49
C GLN A 81 -5.07 -3.94 -1.28
N ARG A 82 -5.57 -3.49 -2.42
CA ARG A 82 -4.97 -2.41 -3.20
C ARG A 82 -5.62 -1.09 -2.79
N ILE A 83 -4.81 -0.07 -2.56
CA ILE A 83 -5.26 1.30 -2.27
C ILE A 83 -5.31 2.04 -3.60
N LEU A 84 -6.51 2.32 -4.10
CA LEU A 84 -6.73 3.12 -5.29
C LEU A 84 -7.18 4.52 -4.90
N HIS A 85 -6.71 5.54 -5.61
CA HIS A 85 -7.23 6.90 -5.44
C HIS A 85 -8.18 7.22 -6.59
N ASP A 86 -9.34 7.80 -6.29
CA ASP A 86 -10.23 8.34 -7.32
C ASP A 86 -9.69 9.67 -7.88
N ALA A 87 -10.38 10.23 -8.88
CA ALA A 87 -9.98 11.49 -9.52
C ALA A 87 -10.04 12.73 -8.60
N VAL A 88 -10.66 12.60 -7.42
CA VAL A 88 -10.79 13.64 -6.41
C VAL A 88 -9.82 13.41 -5.24
N GLY A 89 -9.10 12.29 -5.24
CA GLY A 89 -8.09 11.92 -4.25
C GLY A 89 -8.61 11.07 -3.09
N HIS A 90 -9.84 10.54 -3.15
CA HIS A 90 -10.30 9.61 -2.11
C HIS A 90 -9.68 8.24 -2.27
N ALA A 91 -9.18 7.69 -1.17
CA ALA A 91 -8.65 6.33 -1.11
C ALA A 91 -9.79 5.30 -1.02
N ASN A 92 -9.75 4.31 -1.90
CA ASN A 92 -10.61 3.14 -1.91
C ASN A 92 -9.76 1.88 -1.72
N LEU A 93 -10.29 0.92 -0.96
CA LEU A 93 -9.67 -0.38 -0.72
C LEU A 93 -10.34 -1.43 -1.60
N VAL A 94 -9.54 -2.06 -2.46
CA VAL A 94 -10.02 -3.13 -3.35
C VAL A 94 -9.35 -4.44 -2.93
N PRO A 95 -10.12 -5.50 -2.60
CA PRO A 95 -9.55 -6.80 -2.28
C PRO A 95 -8.70 -7.34 -3.43
N TRP A 96 -7.64 -8.04 -3.08
CA TRP A 96 -6.92 -8.84 -4.06
C TRP A 96 -7.78 -10.02 -4.56
N PRO A 97 -7.79 -10.35 -5.88
CA PRO A 97 -8.46 -11.53 -6.46
C PRO A 97 -7.82 -12.91 -6.17
#